data_AF-A0A9W8HQL6-F1
#
_entry.id   AF-A0A9W8HQL6-F1
#
_cell.length_a   1.000
_cell.length_b   1.000
_cell.length_c   1.000
_cell.angle_alpha   90.00
_cell.angle_beta   90.00
_cell.angle_gamma   90.00
#
_symmetry.space_group_name_H-M   'P 1'
#
loop_
_entity.id
_entity.type
_entity.pdbx_description
1 polymer ?
#
loop_
_entity_poly.entity_id
_entity_poly.type
_entity_poly.pdbx_seq_one_letter_code
_entity_poly.pdbx_strand_id
1 'polypeptide(L)'
;MVYALSAMDQAMVIRLIGWMTTWLAADKLQKAEGIWLWYLILKLDELLDHDDTHTLRQLCRKLTTIRENISLTIGNGSAELIQHRSGEIAAVNILIASVTHGYGQRDLE
;
A
#
# COMPACT_ATOMS: atom_id res chain seq x y z
N MET A 1 3.96 -10.01 16.63
CA MET A 1 3.29 -9.50 15.42
C MET A 1 2.25 -10.49 14.91
N VAL A 2 2.61 -11.76 14.65
CA VAL A 2 1.68 -12.80 14.15
C VAL A 2 0.45 -13.02 15.05
N TYR A 3 0.61 -13.08 16.37
CA TYR A 3 -0.52 -13.21 17.32
C TYR A 3 -1.48 -12.02 17.34
N ALA A 4 -0.96 -10.80 17.15
CA ALA A 4 -1.80 -9.60 17.11
C ALA A 4 -2.61 -9.57 15.81
N LEU A 5 -1.98 -9.91 14.67
CA LEU A 5 -2.65 -9.99 13.36
C LEU A 5 -3.70 -11.10 13.31
N SER A 6 -3.46 -12.25 13.94
CA SER A 6 -4.43 -13.35 13.93
C SER A 6 -5.73 -13.03 14.66
N ALA A 7 -5.67 -12.15 15.67
CA ALA A 7 -6.82 -11.73 16.47
C ALA A 7 -7.64 -10.61 15.84
N MET A 8 -7.17 -10.00 14.74
CA MET A 8 -7.89 -8.94 14.05
C MET A 8 -8.97 -9.54 13.15
N ASP A 9 -10.19 -9.01 13.29
CA ASP A 9 -11.28 -9.23 12.35
C ASP A 9 -11.15 -8.31 11.12
N GLN A 10 -11.95 -8.59 10.09
CA GLN A 10 -11.92 -7.84 8.83
C GLN A 10 -12.18 -6.34 9.04
N ALA A 11 -13.14 -5.97 9.89
CA ALA A 11 -13.47 -4.59 10.19
C ALA A 11 -12.27 -3.84 10.82
N MET A 12 -11.54 -4.48 11.73
CA MET A 12 -10.33 -3.91 12.31
C MET A 12 -9.22 -3.74 11.26
N VAL A 13 -9.03 -4.73 10.39
CA VAL A 13 -8.02 -4.67 9.32
C VAL A 13 -8.30 -3.51 8.37
N ILE A 14 -9.55 -3.36 7.93
CA ILE A 14 -9.97 -2.25 7.06
C ILE A 14 -9.79 -0.90 7.75
N ARG A 15 -10.17 -0.78 9.03
CA ARG A 15 -9.94 0.45 9.81
C ARG A 15 -8.46 0.80 9.93
N LEU A 16 -7.60 -0.19 10.14
CA LEU A 16 -6.16 0.01 10.20
C LEU A 16 -5.59 0.43 8.84
N ILE A 17 -6.06 -0.16 7.75
CA ILE A 17 -5.69 0.27 6.39
C ILE A 17 -6.10 1.72 6.15
N GLY A 18 -7.35 2.07 6.48
CA GLY A 18 -7.84 3.44 6.37
C GLY A 18 -7.01 4.42 7.20
N TRP A 19 -6.74 4.08 8.46
CA TRP A 19 -5.87 4.87 9.33
C TRP A 19 -4.47 5.03 8.73
N MET A 20 -3.80 3.95 8.36
CA MET A 20 -2.47 4.01 7.75
C MET A 20 -2.47 4.87 6.48
N THR A 21 -3.49 4.75 5.63
CA THR A 21 -3.62 5.54 4.39
C THR A 21 -3.60 7.05 4.67
N THR A 22 -4.22 7.50 5.77
CA THR A 22 -4.19 8.91 6.17
C THR A 22 -2.83 9.37 6.69
N TRP A 23 -2.03 8.46 7.27
CA TRP A 23 -0.72 8.77 7.86
C TRP A 23 0.46 8.63 6.89
N LEU A 24 0.29 7.90 5.78
CA LEU A 24 1.34 7.73 4.78
C LEU A 24 1.80 9.09 4.23
N ALA A 25 3.12 9.28 4.21
CA ALA A 25 3.74 10.40 3.53
C ALA A 25 3.39 10.35 2.03
N ALA A 26 3.41 11.50 1.35
CA ALA A 26 3.11 11.55 -0.07
C ALA A 26 4.32 11.20 -0.96
N ASP A 27 5.54 11.29 -0.43
CA ASP A 27 6.81 11.27 -1.16
C ASP A 27 7.67 10.04 -0.86
N LYS A 28 7.27 9.22 0.11
CA LYS A 28 7.98 8.01 0.48
C LYS A 28 7.09 6.97 1.15
N LEU A 29 7.50 5.71 1.01
CA LEU A 29 7.03 4.56 1.76
C LEU A 29 8.19 4.00 2.58
N GLN A 30 8.09 4.11 3.91
CA GLN A 30 9.09 3.51 4.78
C GLN A 30 8.96 1.99 4.77
N LYS A 31 10.09 1.29 4.95
CA LYS A 31 10.11 -0.18 4.98
C LYS A 31 9.11 -0.77 5.99
N ALA A 32 9.01 -0.18 7.19
CA ALA A 32 8.08 -0.66 8.21
C ALA A 32 6.61 -0.48 7.78
N GLU A 33 6.28 0.65 7.16
CA GLU A 33 4.93 0.94 6.64
C GLU A 33 4.55 -0.06 5.54
N GLY A 34 5.47 -0.32 4.59
CA GLY A 34 5.25 -1.27 3.52
C GLY A 34 5.04 -2.70 4.03
N ILE A 35 5.82 -3.14 5.03
CA ILE A 35 5.64 -4.45 5.67
C ILE A 35 4.29 -4.55 6.38
N TRP A 36 3.88 -3.50 7.12
CA TRP A 36 2.59 -3.49 7.81
C TRP A 36 1.42 -3.53 6.83
N LEU A 37 1.44 -2.70 5.79
CA LEU A 37 0.42 -2.72 4.75
C LEU A 37 0.33 -4.09 4.07
N TRP A 38 1.48 -4.69 3.75
CA TRP A 38 1.52 -6.04 3.18
C TRP A 38 0.79 -7.07 4.06
N TYR A 39 1.06 -7.08 5.37
CA TYR A 39 0.39 -8.01 6.28
C TYR A 39 -1.11 -7.74 6.43
N LEU A 40 -1.52 -6.47 6.45
CA LEU A 40 -2.93 -6.11 6.53
C LEU A 40 -3.68 -6.53 5.25
N ILE A 41 -3.09 -6.28 4.08
CA ILE A 41 -3.66 -6.69 2.79
C ILE A 41 -3.77 -8.21 2.71
N LEU A 42 -2.78 -8.97 3.18
CA LEU A 42 -2.84 -10.44 3.21
C LEU A 42 -3.88 -11.01 4.18
N LYS A 43 -4.33 -10.21 5.16
CA LYS A 43 -5.27 -10.66 6.19
C LYS A 43 -6.74 -10.43 5.79
N LEU A 44 -6.99 -9.61 4.78
CA LEU A 44 -8.34 -9.37 4.27
C LEU A 44 -8.92 -10.66 3.65
N ASP A 45 -10.22 -10.83 3.83
CA ASP A 45 -11.00 -11.86 3.15
C ASP A 45 -11.39 -11.35 1.75
N GLU A 46 -11.70 -12.25 0.82
CA GLU A 46 -12.14 -11.91 -0.54
C GLU A 46 -13.53 -11.25 -0.55
N LEU A 47 -14.34 -11.50 0.48
CA LEU A 47 -15.68 -10.95 0.64
C LEU A 47 -15.62 -9.53 1.24
N LEU A 48 -15.26 -8.56 0.41
CA LEU A 48 -15.32 -7.14 0.75
C LEU A 48 -16.66 -6.54 0.36
N ASP A 49 -17.21 -5.71 1.25
CA ASP A 49 -18.36 -4.88 0.89
C ASP A 49 -17.92 -3.61 0.12
N HIS A 50 -18.90 -2.75 -0.19
CA HIS A 50 -18.63 -1.54 -0.94
C HIS A 50 -17.71 -0.55 -0.18
N ASP A 51 -17.87 -0.43 1.13
CA ASP A 51 -17.13 0.52 1.97
C ASP A 51 -15.69 0.05 2.20
N ASP A 52 -15.51 -1.25 2.41
CA ASP A 52 -14.21 -1.91 2.46
C ASP A 52 -13.44 -1.70 1.14
N THR A 53 -14.14 -1.93 0.02
CA THR A 53 -13.59 -1.71 -1.32
C THR A 53 -13.18 -0.25 -1.52
N HIS A 54 -14.01 0.69 -1.10
CA HIS A 54 -13.70 2.11 -1.19
C HIS A 54 -12.43 2.46 -0.40
N THR A 55 -12.24 1.87 0.78
CA THR A 55 -11.02 2.04 1.58
C THR A 55 -9.77 1.54 0.84
N LEU A 56 -9.86 0.38 0.19
CA LEU A 56 -8.76 -0.15 -0.63
C LEU A 56 -8.44 0.72 -1.85
N ARG A 57 -9.47 1.29 -2.50
CA ARG A 57 -9.28 2.23 -3.61
C ARG A 57 -8.56 3.49 -3.16
N GLN A 58 -8.86 3.99 -1.96
CA GLN A 58 -8.15 5.14 -1.38
C GLN A 58 -6.68 4.82 -1.10
N LEU A 59 -6.40 3.65 -0.50
CA LEU A 59 -5.03 3.17 -0.31
C LEU A 59 -4.28 3.11 -1.65
N CYS A 60 -4.87 2.48 -2.66
CA CYS A 60 -4.26 2.32 -3.97
C CYS A 60 -3.91 3.68 -4.61
N ARG A 61 -4.84 4.65 -4.61
CA ARG A 61 -4.58 6.02 -5.10
C ARG A 61 -3.42 6.70 -4.36
N LYS A 62 -3.34 6.51 -3.04
CA LYS A 62 -2.25 7.04 -2.22
C LYS A 62 -0.91 6.41 -2.61
N LEU A 63 -0.87 5.09 -2.80
CA LEU A 63 0.33 4.38 -3.24
C LEU A 63 0.77 4.80 -4.65
N THR A 64 -0.16 5.01 -5.58
CA THR A 64 0.12 5.55 -6.92
C THR A 64 0.75 6.95 -6.84
N THR A 65 0.21 7.82 -5.98
CA THR A 65 0.79 9.15 -5.74
C THR A 65 2.22 9.07 -5.21
N ILE A 66 2.48 8.14 -4.28
CA ILE A 66 3.83 7.90 -3.74
C ILE A 66 4.77 7.44 -4.86
N ARG A 67 4.34 6.48 -5.69
CA ARG A 67 5.11 5.99 -6.84
C ARG A 67 5.49 7.11 -7.81
N GLU A 68 4.54 7.97 -8.15
CA GLU A 68 4.76 9.12 -9.05
C GLU A 68 5.78 10.09 -8.46
N ASN A 69 5.64 10.45 -7.18
CA ASN A 69 6.57 11.36 -6.50
C ASN A 69 7.99 10.79 -6.39
N ILE A 70 8.12 9.49 -6.11
CA ILE A 70 9.43 8.82 -6.12
C ILE A 70 10.03 8.88 -7.53
N SER A 71 9.23 8.60 -8.57
CA SER A 71 9.69 8.62 -9.96
C SER A 71 10.18 10.01 -10.40
N LEU A 72 9.47 11.07 -10.00
CA LEU A 72 9.89 12.46 -10.23
C LEU A 72 11.21 12.79 -9.53
N THR A 73 11.43 12.23 -8.34
CA THR A 73 12.65 12.44 -7.56
C THR A 73 13.85 11.70 -8.18
N ILE A 74 13.64 10.50 -8.72
CA ILE A 74 14.66 9.70 -9.40
C ILE A 74 15.18 10.41 -10.66
N GLY A 75 14.30 11.03 -11.45
CA GLY A 75 14.69 11.73 -12.69
C GLY A 75 15.71 12.86 -12.49
N ASN A 76 15.86 13.34 -11.26
CA ASN A 76 16.75 14.43 -10.88
C ASN A 76 17.88 13.99 -9.90
N GLY A 77 18.02 12.68 -9.64
CA GLY A 77 18.83 12.15 -8.53
C GLY A 77 20.21 11.59 -8.91
N SER A 78 21.06 11.38 -7.90
CA SER A 78 22.35 10.68 -8.03
C SER A 78 22.17 9.16 -8.13
N ALA A 79 23.17 8.42 -8.65
CA ALA A 79 23.10 6.97 -8.83
C ALA A 79 22.75 6.17 -7.56
N GLU A 80 23.25 6.59 -6.38
CA GLU A 80 22.90 5.96 -5.09
C GLU A 80 21.44 6.20 -4.69
N LEU A 81 20.91 7.40 -4.98
CA LEU A 81 19.50 7.73 -4.74
C LEU A 81 18.59 6.85 -5.61
N ILE A 82 18.98 6.65 -6.87
CA ILE A 82 18.26 5.81 -7.84
C ILE A 82 18.20 4.36 -7.33
N GLN A 83 19.32 3.80 -6.86
CA GLN A 83 19.35 2.43 -6.35
C GLN A 83 18.45 2.25 -5.11
N HIS A 84 18.51 3.15 -4.12
CA HIS A 84 17.65 3.06 -2.94
C HIS A 84 16.17 3.19 -3.30
N ARG A 85 15.82 4.16 -4.14
CA ARG A 85 14.43 4.41 -4.56
C ARG A 85 13.87 3.30 -5.47
N SER A 86 14.71 2.56 -6.17
CA SER A 86 14.26 1.42 -6.99
C SER A 86 13.60 0.31 -6.15
N GLY A 87 14.13 0.02 -4.96
CA GLY A 87 13.55 -0.95 -4.03
C GLY A 87 12.22 -0.48 -3.45
N GLU A 88 12.10 0.82 -3.20
CA GLU A 88 10.87 1.45 -2.73
C GLU A 88 9.76 1.40 -3.78
N ILE A 89 10.07 1.71 -5.05
CA ILE A 89 9.15 1.57 -6.17
C ILE A 89 8.67 0.13 -6.30
N ALA A 90 9.58 -0.85 -6.18
CA ALA A 90 9.21 -2.27 -6.24
C ALA A 90 8.22 -2.63 -5.11
N ALA A 91 8.47 -2.17 -3.89
CA ALA A 91 7.56 -2.40 -2.76
C ALA A 91 6.19 -1.75 -2.99
N VAL A 92 6.15 -0.51 -3.47
CA VAL A 92 4.89 0.19 -3.78
C VAL A 92 4.12 -0.55 -4.89
N ASN A 93 4.80 -1.00 -5.94
CA ASN A 93 4.18 -1.76 -7.03
C ASN A 93 3.60 -3.09 -6.55
N ILE A 94 4.29 -3.81 -5.66
CA ILE A 94 3.78 -5.05 -5.06
C ILE A 94 2.49 -4.78 -4.28
N LEU A 95 2.44 -3.70 -3.50
CA LEU A 95 1.25 -3.33 -2.73
C LEU A 95 0.08 -2.94 -3.65
N ILE A 96 0.35 -2.13 -4.69
CA ILE A 96 -0.67 -1.77 -5.70
C ILE A 96 -1.22 -3.04 -6.36
N ALA A 97 -0.34 -3.90 -6.89
CA ALA A 97 -0.73 -5.13 -7.56
C ALA A 97 -1.56 -6.07 -6.66
N SER A 98 -1.22 -6.11 -5.37
CA SER A 98 -1.96 -6.92 -4.39
C SER A 98 -3.38 -6.42 -4.17
N VAL A 99 -3.60 -5.11 -4.26
CA VAL A 99 -4.93 -4.50 -4.17
C VAL A 99 -5.69 -4.64 -5.50
N THR A 100 -5.07 -4.32 -6.63
CA THR A 100 -5.73 -4.32 -7.96
C THR A 100 -6.09 -5.72 -8.43
N HIS A 101 -5.17 -6.67 -8.32
CA HIS A 101 -5.41 -8.04 -8.74
C HIS A 101 -6.07 -8.89 -7.66
N GLY A 102 -5.66 -8.72 -6.39
CA GLY A 102 -6.16 -9.55 -5.28
C GLY A 102 -7.64 -9.29 -4.95
N TYR A 103 -8.11 -8.06 -5.11
CA TYR A 103 -9.48 -7.67 -4.74
C TYR A 103 -10.29 -7.10 -5.92
N GLY A 104 -9.92 -7.48 -7.14
CA GLY A 104 -10.68 -7.18 -8.37
C GLY A 104 -10.75 -5.70 -8.77
N GLN A 105 -9.90 -4.83 -8.21
CA GLN A 105 -9.86 -3.39 -8.52
C GLN A 105 -9.06 -3.09 -9.80
N ARG A 106 -9.43 -3.74 -10.92
CA ARG A 106 -8.68 -3.67 -12.19
C ARG A 106 -8.82 -2.33 -12.92
N ASP A 107 -9.77 -1.49 -12.51
CA ASP A 107 -9.98 -0.16 -13.08
C ASP A 107 -8.99 0.90 -12.54
N LEU A 108 -8.10 0.52 -11.62
CA LEU A 108 -7.08 1.39 -11.04
C LEU A 108 -5.68 1.22 -11.66
N GLU A 109 -5.53 0.35 -12.66
CA GLU A 109 -4.29 0.15 -13.43
C GLU A 109 -4.05 1.24 -14.49
#